data_AF-A0A2H9RGG5-F1
#
_entry.id   AF-A0A2H9RGG5-F1
#
_cell.length_a   1.000
_cell.length_b   1.000
_cell.length_c   1.000
_cell.angle_alpha   90.00
_cell.angle_beta   90.00
_cell.angle_gamma   90.00
#
_symmetry.space_group_name_H-M   'P 1'
#
loop_
_entity.id
_entity.type
_entity.pdbx_description
1 polymer ?
#
loop_
_entity_poly.entity_id
_entity_poly.type
_entity_poly.pdbx_seq_one_letter_code
_entity_poly.pdbx_strand_id
1 'polypeptide(L)'
;MQIFDMNAISPLSLAATSIRRNLAVGFVSPCPQMGKSGPPPFALLLMLLVFALALPAPATAETGDARDIYGLWVDHKLREKQKVAVLIEDCGGDLCGRIVWLKKAVTANGIPKRDLKNSDTALRQRPLCGLKVMNGFRQTKKNTWSEGHIYNPSSGKFLNSTISLLQDGSLRIRAYLGMPLFGKTLQWVRPQENLLRCNDQPIRTQRIITTDAGR
;
A
#
# COMPACT_ATOMS: atom_id res chain seq x y z
N MET A 1 2.08 13.03 18.06
CA MET A 1 1.99 12.74 16.61
C MET A 1 2.26 11.26 16.39
N GLN A 2 1.38 10.37 16.86
CA GLN A 2 1.74 8.96 16.94
C GLN A 2 1.70 8.33 15.54
N ILE A 3 2.87 7.89 15.05
CA ILE A 3 2.97 7.04 13.85
C ILE A 3 2.50 5.62 14.20
N PHE A 4 2.68 5.23 15.47
CA PHE A 4 2.24 3.98 16.05
C PHE A 4 1.51 4.31 17.36
N ASP A 5 0.18 4.33 17.33
CA ASP A 5 -0.62 4.47 18.55
C ASP A 5 -0.66 3.11 19.27
N MET A 6 0.18 2.97 20.29
CA MET A 6 0.23 1.78 21.13
C MET A 6 -0.83 1.78 22.25
N ASN A 7 -1.80 2.69 22.26
CA ASN A 7 -2.83 2.78 23.29
C ASN A 7 -4.28 2.57 22.78
N ALA A 8 -4.51 2.48 21.47
CA ALA A 8 -5.86 2.24 20.93
C ALA A 8 -6.27 0.76 20.94
N ILE A 9 -6.91 0.31 22.03
CA ILE A 9 -7.69 -0.93 22.11
C ILE A 9 -9.15 -0.56 21.80
N SER A 10 -9.72 -1.12 20.73
CA SER A 10 -11.17 -1.16 20.54
C SER A 10 -11.53 -2.49 19.89
N PRO A 11 -12.62 -3.14 20.34
CA PRO A 11 -12.97 -4.49 19.94
C PRO A 11 -13.37 -4.55 18.46
N LEU A 12 -12.89 -5.62 17.82
CA LEU A 12 -13.21 -6.04 16.46
C LEU A 12 -14.73 -6.15 16.28
N SER A 13 -15.29 -5.34 15.38
CA SER A 13 -16.60 -5.67 14.78
C SER A 13 -16.34 -6.66 13.65
N LEU A 14 -16.70 -7.92 13.88
CA LEU A 14 -16.82 -8.91 12.82
C LEU A 14 -18.09 -8.60 12.02
N ALA A 15 -17.93 -8.19 10.77
CA ALA A 15 -18.97 -8.33 9.76
C ALA A 15 -18.50 -9.39 8.76
N ALA A 16 -19.06 -10.59 8.88
CA ALA A 16 -18.99 -11.61 7.86
C ALA A 16 -19.83 -11.15 6.66
N THR A 17 -19.26 -11.17 5.45
CA THR A 17 -20.07 -11.02 4.24
C THR A 17 -19.77 -12.16 3.28
N SER A 18 -20.80 -12.97 3.15
CA SER A 18 -21.04 -14.11 2.27
C SER A 18 -20.44 -14.01 0.86
N ILE A 19 -19.74 -15.07 0.48
CA ILE A 19 -19.29 -15.36 -0.88
C ILE A 19 -20.49 -15.94 -1.65
N ARG A 20 -21.03 -15.21 -2.65
CA ARG A 20 -21.91 -15.81 -3.66
C ARG A 20 -21.06 -16.24 -4.86
N ARG A 21 -20.95 -17.56 -5.07
CA ARG A 21 -20.46 -18.17 -6.31
C ARG A 21 -21.61 -18.14 -7.34
N ASN A 22 -21.49 -17.34 -8.39
CA ASN A 22 -22.35 -17.46 -9.56
C ASN A 22 -21.76 -18.52 -10.50
N LEU A 23 -22.39 -19.70 -10.52
CA LEU A 23 -22.24 -20.71 -11.56
C LEU A 23 -23.15 -20.30 -12.73
N ALA A 24 -22.60 -19.71 -13.77
CA ALA A 24 -23.29 -19.57 -15.04
C ALA A 24 -23.11 -20.87 -15.83
N VAL A 25 -24.09 -21.77 -15.73
CA VAL A 25 -24.22 -22.92 -16.62
C VAL A 25 -24.92 -22.41 -17.89
N GLY A 26 -24.14 -22.20 -18.95
CA GLY A 26 -24.68 -21.87 -20.27
C GLY A 26 -25.35 -23.10 -20.88
N PHE A 27 -26.67 -23.03 -21.05
CA PHE A 27 -27.43 -23.96 -21.87
C PHE A 27 -27.07 -23.76 -23.35
N VAL A 28 -26.61 -24.81 -24.02
CA VAL A 28 -26.47 -24.84 -25.48
C VAL A 28 -27.75 -25.42 -26.07
N SER A 29 -28.46 -24.62 -26.87
CA SER A 29 -29.63 -25.06 -27.64
C SER A 29 -29.22 -25.96 -28.82
N PRO A 30 -30.03 -26.95 -29.23
CA PRO A 30 -29.80 -27.71 -30.45
C PRO A 30 -30.22 -26.91 -31.68
N CYS A 31 -29.33 -26.81 -32.68
CA CYS A 31 -29.64 -26.23 -33.99
C CYS A 31 -30.36 -27.27 -34.88
N PRO A 32 -31.35 -26.88 -35.69
CA PRO A 32 -32.11 -27.81 -36.52
C PRO A 32 -31.30 -28.27 -37.75
N GLN A 33 -31.51 -29.53 -38.11
CA GLN A 33 -30.92 -30.22 -39.26
C GLN A 33 -31.44 -29.61 -40.58
N MET A 34 -30.55 -29.07 -41.42
CA MET A 34 -30.89 -28.57 -42.75
C MET A 34 -29.94 -29.12 -43.81
N GLY A 35 -30.53 -29.84 -44.78
CA GLY A 35 -30.20 -29.83 -46.21
C GLY A 35 -28.76 -30.14 -46.65
N LYS A 36 -28.52 -31.41 -47.03
CA LYS A 36 -27.32 -31.83 -47.78
C LYS A 36 -27.35 -31.24 -49.20
N SER A 37 -26.43 -30.34 -49.51
CA SER A 37 -25.94 -30.11 -50.87
C SER A 37 -24.41 -30.03 -50.81
N GLY A 38 -23.74 -30.93 -51.54
CA GLY A 38 -22.29 -31.07 -51.48
C GLY A 38 -21.58 -30.00 -52.32
N PRO A 39 -20.51 -29.35 -51.81
CA PRO A 39 -19.73 -28.42 -52.61
C PRO A 39 -18.80 -29.16 -53.60
N PRO A 40 -18.46 -28.55 -54.75
CA PRO A 40 -17.61 -29.16 -55.77
C PRO A 40 -16.17 -29.39 -55.26
N PRO A 41 -15.48 -30.42 -55.77
CA PRO A 41 -14.25 -30.99 -55.18
C PRO A 41 -13.03 -30.06 -55.16
N PHE A 42 -13.11 -28.85 -55.72
CA PHE A 42 -12.01 -27.89 -55.77
C PHE A 42 -12.01 -26.85 -54.63
N ALA A 43 -13.10 -26.70 -53.88
CA ALA A 43 -13.16 -25.77 -52.74
C ALA A 43 -12.56 -26.33 -51.44
N LEU A 44 -12.33 -27.64 -51.36
CA LEU A 44 -11.84 -28.31 -50.15
C LEU A 44 -10.33 -28.13 -49.94
N LEU A 45 -9.55 -27.91 -51.01
CA LEU A 45 -8.09 -27.83 -50.92
C LEU A 45 -7.60 -26.45 -50.47
N LEU A 46 -8.40 -25.39 -50.65
CA LEU A 46 -8.03 -24.04 -50.21
C LEU A 46 -8.43 -23.73 -48.75
N MET A 47 -9.47 -24.38 -48.21
CA MET A 47 -9.85 -24.20 -46.80
C MET A 47 -8.94 -24.95 -45.82
N LEU A 48 -8.29 -26.04 -46.23
CA LEU A 48 -7.37 -26.81 -45.39
C LEU A 48 -5.99 -26.15 -45.23
N LEU A 49 -5.61 -25.22 -46.12
CA LEU A 49 -4.32 -24.53 -46.09
C LEU A 49 -4.33 -23.24 -45.26
N VAL A 50 -5.51 -22.67 -44.97
CA VAL A 50 -5.66 -21.48 -44.11
C VAL A 50 -5.83 -21.86 -42.63
N PHE A 51 -6.25 -23.09 -42.31
CA PHE A 51 -6.45 -23.54 -40.93
C PHE A 51 -5.16 -24.06 -40.25
N ALA A 52 -4.08 -24.27 -41.00
CA ALA A 52 -2.83 -24.85 -40.50
C ALA A 52 -1.83 -23.84 -39.90
N LEU A 53 -2.17 -22.56 -39.81
CA LEU A 53 -1.27 -21.48 -39.34
C LEU A 53 -1.77 -20.70 -38.12
N ALA A 54 -2.84 -21.16 -37.46
CA ALA A 54 -3.28 -20.58 -36.19
C ALA A 54 -2.67 -21.36 -35.02
N LEU A 55 -1.36 -21.20 -34.78
CA LEU A 55 -0.75 -21.61 -33.53
C LEU A 55 -1.37 -20.77 -32.39
N PRO A 56 -2.07 -21.34 -31.41
CA PRO A 56 -2.46 -20.60 -30.22
C PRO A 56 -1.17 -20.24 -29.48
N ALA A 57 -0.75 -18.97 -29.59
CA ALA A 57 0.30 -18.45 -28.75
C ALA A 57 -0.10 -18.65 -27.28
N PRO A 58 0.78 -19.16 -26.40
CA PRO A 58 0.51 -19.14 -24.98
C PRO A 58 0.37 -17.68 -24.56
N ALA A 59 -0.87 -17.25 -24.28
CA ALA A 59 -1.12 -15.98 -23.62
C ALA A 59 -0.60 -16.11 -22.18
N THR A 60 0.66 -15.78 -21.97
CA THR A 60 1.16 -15.48 -20.63
C THR A 60 0.48 -14.18 -20.21
N ALA A 61 -0.71 -14.30 -19.61
CA ALA A 61 -1.24 -13.27 -18.76
C ALA A 61 -0.34 -13.22 -17.52
N GLU A 62 0.82 -12.58 -17.64
CA GLU A 62 1.46 -11.99 -16.48
C GLU A 62 0.59 -10.79 -16.09
N THR A 63 -0.49 -11.06 -15.35
CA THR A 63 -0.90 -10.12 -14.32
C THR A 63 0.21 -10.11 -13.28
N GLY A 64 1.33 -9.49 -13.65
CA GLY A 64 2.31 -8.98 -12.71
C GLY A 64 1.51 -8.14 -11.76
N ASP A 65 1.27 -8.71 -10.59
CA ASP A 65 0.50 -8.12 -9.52
C ASP A 65 1.23 -6.83 -9.17
N ALA A 66 0.79 -5.70 -9.72
CA ALA A 66 1.36 -4.37 -9.45
C ALA A 66 1.05 -3.90 -8.02
N ARG A 67 0.89 -4.85 -7.10
CA ARG A 67 0.96 -4.66 -5.66
C ARG A 67 2.45 -4.57 -5.35
N ASP A 68 2.99 -3.40 -5.62
CA ASP A 68 4.32 -3.04 -5.19
C ASP A 68 4.27 -2.55 -3.73
N ILE A 69 5.28 -2.90 -2.94
CA ILE A 69 5.44 -2.38 -1.58
C ILE A 69 5.87 -0.90 -1.61
N TYR A 70 6.52 -0.45 -2.68
CA TYR A 70 6.99 0.93 -2.79
C TYR A 70 5.83 1.93 -2.93
N GLY A 71 6.08 3.17 -2.52
CA GLY A 71 5.12 4.27 -2.62
C GLY A 71 4.53 4.70 -1.28
N LEU A 72 3.43 5.46 -1.35
CA LEU A 72 2.87 6.17 -0.19
C LEU A 72 1.93 5.29 0.62
N TRP A 73 2.06 5.34 1.94
CA TRP A 73 1.28 4.55 2.88
C TRP A 73 0.78 5.37 4.06
N VAL A 74 -0.40 5.01 4.54
CA VAL A 74 -1.09 5.60 5.67
C VAL A 74 -1.71 4.53 6.58
N ASP A 75 -1.83 4.82 7.88
CA ASP A 75 -2.49 3.91 8.82
C ASP A 75 -3.99 3.75 8.48
N HIS A 76 -4.42 2.51 8.26
CA HIS A 76 -5.80 2.16 7.94
C HIS A 76 -6.81 2.70 8.97
N LYS A 77 -6.48 2.64 10.26
CA LYS A 77 -7.38 3.12 11.33
C LYS A 77 -7.59 4.63 11.29
N LEU A 78 -6.68 5.35 10.66
CA LEU A 78 -6.68 6.81 10.59
C LEU A 78 -6.98 7.31 9.19
N ARG A 79 -7.54 6.50 8.29
CA ARG A 79 -7.76 6.86 6.88
C ARG A 79 -8.51 8.20 6.70
N GLU A 80 -9.50 8.48 7.55
CA GLU A 80 -10.26 9.75 7.55
C GLU A 80 -9.67 10.83 8.50
N LYS A 81 -8.79 10.43 9.43
CA LYS A 81 -8.17 11.30 10.43
C LYS A 81 -6.65 11.22 10.33
N GLN A 82 -6.15 11.22 9.10
CA GLN A 82 -4.76 10.87 8.84
C GLN A 82 -3.84 11.86 9.53
N LYS A 83 -2.80 11.35 10.19
CA LYS A 83 -1.83 12.20 10.88
C LYS A 83 -0.51 12.27 10.11
N VAL A 84 -0.06 11.16 9.54
CA VAL A 84 1.29 10.99 8.98
C VAL A 84 1.20 10.14 7.72
N ALA A 85 1.89 10.48 6.63
CA ALA A 85 2.08 9.53 5.53
C ALA A 85 3.56 9.22 5.34
N VAL A 86 3.86 7.96 5.08
CA VAL A 86 5.22 7.43 4.91
C VAL A 86 5.38 6.96 3.48
N LEU A 87 6.42 7.46 2.82
CA LEU A 87 6.87 6.94 1.54
C LEU A 87 7.83 5.79 1.80
N ILE A 88 7.53 4.61 1.26
CA ILE A 88 8.41 3.45 1.25
C ILE A 88 9.14 3.41 -0.09
N GLU A 89 10.45 3.15 -0.04
CA GLU A 89 11.36 3.18 -1.19
C GLU A 89 12.52 2.21 -1.00
N ASP A 90 13.28 1.97 -2.08
CA ASP A 90 14.55 1.26 -2.03
C ASP A 90 15.66 2.20 -1.54
N CYS A 91 16.45 1.74 -0.58
CA CYS A 91 17.60 2.46 -0.01
C CYS A 91 18.91 1.71 -0.31
N GLY A 92 19.11 1.25 -1.55
CA GLY A 92 20.31 0.51 -1.94
C GLY A 92 20.18 -0.98 -1.65
N GLY A 93 19.05 -1.57 -2.00
CA GLY A 93 18.74 -3.01 -1.84
C GLY A 93 18.03 -3.36 -0.54
N ASP A 94 18.02 -2.46 0.45
CA ASP A 94 17.20 -2.58 1.65
C ASP A 94 15.99 -1.65 1.55
N LEU A 95 14.85 -2.13 2.04
CA LEU A 95 13.64 -1.34 2.09
C LEU A 95 13.70 -0.34 3.26
N CYS A 96 13.31 0.89 2.97
CA CYS A 96 13.31 1.98 3.92
C CYS A 96 12.07 2.86 3.74
N GLY A 97 11.91 3.85 4.61
CA GLY A 97 10.80 4.78 4.48
C GLY A 97 10.96 6.03 5.30
N ARG A 98 10.38 7.11 4.79
CA ARG A 98 10.46 8.46 5.37
C ARG A 98 9.09 9.13 5.45
N ILE A 99 8.95 10.02 6.40
CA ILE A 99 7.73 10.82 6.53
C ILE A 99 7.71 11.85 5.40
N VAL A 100 6.66 11.83 4.58
CA VAL A 100 6.49 12.80 3.49
C VAL A 100 5.25 13.69 3.66
N TRP A 101 4.39 13.39 4.63
CA TRP A 101 3.23 14.22 4.95
C TRP A 101 2.90 14.18 6.44
N LEU A 102 2.47 15.33 6.98
CA LEU A 102 2.03 15.50 8.36
C LEU A 102 0.79 16.41 8.36
N LYS A 103 -0.31 15.99 9.03
CA LYS A 103 -1.52 16.83 9.17
C LYS A 103 -1.24 18.21 9.78
N LYS A 104 -0.24 18.27 10.66
CA LYS A 104 0.29 19.50 11.24
C LYS A 104 1.82 19.45 11.13
N ALA A 105 2.37 19.83 9.98
CA ALA A 105 3.81 19.81 9.70
C ALA A 105 4.58 20.88 10.47
N VAL A 106 3.92 22.00 10.78
CA VAL A 106 4.48 23.13 11.53
C VAL A 106 3.79 23.31 12.89
N THR A 107 4.42 24.09 13.75
CA THR A 107 3.83 24.65 14.97
C THR A 107 2.88 25.81 14.62
N ALA A 108 2.16 26.34 15.62
CA ALA A 108 1.31 27.53 15.44
C ALA A 108 2.09 28.75 14.94
N ASN A 109 3.40 28.81 15.20
CA ASN A 109 4.27 29.92 14.82
C ASN A 109 4.95 29.68 13.47
N GLY A 110 4.49 28.70 12.67
CA GLY A 110 5.07 28.38 11.35
C GLY A 110 6.42 27.64 11.39
N ILE A 111 6.89 27.21 12.57
CA ILE A 111 8.17 26.51 12.70
C ILE A 111 7.96 25.02 12.37
N PRO A 112 8.80 24.38 11.52
CA PRO A 112 8.72 22.95 11.29
C PRO A 112 8.80 22.15 12.58
N LYS A 113 7.95 21.12 12.71
CA LYS A 113 8.04 20.21 13.86
C LYS A 113 9.34 19.43 13.81
N ARG A 114 9.97 19.30 14.98
CA ARG A 114 11.27 18.64 15.16
C ARG A 114 11.16 17.37 16.00
N ASP A 115 12.20 16.56 15.97
CA ASP A 115 12.32 15.28 16.66
C ASP A 115 12.64 15.41 18.17
N LEU A 116 11.86 16.19 18.89
CA LEU A 116 12.18 16.64 20.26
C LEU A 116 12.31 15.50 21.29
N LYS A 117 11.74 14.32 21.01
CA LYS A 117 11.74 13.17 21.93
C LYS A 117 12.87 12.18 21.66
N ASN A 118 13.77 12.47 20.73
CA ASN A 118 14.93 11.62 20.50
C ASN A 118 15.79 11.51 21.76
N SER A 119 16.24 10.30 22.09
CA SER A 119 17.16 10.09 23.22
C SER A 119 18.49 10.80 22.98
N ASP A 120 18.97 10.80 21.74
CA ASP A 120 20.14 11.59 21.32
C ASP A 120 19.74 13.05 21.14
N THR A 121 20.36 13.93 21.93
CA THR A 121 20.10 15.37 21.91
C THR A 121 20.52 16.04 20.60
N ALA A 122 21.56 15.54 19.93
CA ALA A 122 22.05 16.09 18.67
C ALA A 122 21.01 15.90 17.55
N LEU A 123 20.24 14.81 17.61
CA LEU A 123 19.20 14.50 16.62
C LEU A 123 17.90 15.28 16.82
N ARG A 124 17.69 15.94 17.96
CA ARG A 124 16.40 16.59 18.29
C ARG A 124 16.03 17.77 17.40
N GLN A 125 17.01 18.35 16.71
CA GLN A 125 16.79 19.54 15.87
C GLN A 125 16.34 19.21 14.45
N ARG A 126 16.40 17.93 14.03
CA ARG A 126 15.98 17.53 12.68
C ARG A 126 14.46 17.67 12.50
N PRO A 127 13.99 18.12 11.32
CA PRO A 127 12.56 18.19 11.04
C PRO A 127 11.94 16.79 10.97
N LEU A 128 10.66 16.68 11.34
CA LEU A 128 9.90 15.44 11.19
C LEU A 128 9.54 15.16 9.72
N CYS A 129 9.28 16.20 8.93
CA CYS A 129 9.16 16.06 7.48
C CYS A 129 10.50 15.64 6.89
N GLY A 130 10.49 14.63 6.01
CA GLY A 130 11.70 14.03 5.42
C GLY A 130 12.43 13.05 6.34
N LEU A 131 12.00 12.93 7.60
CA LEU A 131 12.66 12.05 8.55
C LEU A 131 12.52 10.58 8.13
N LYS A 132 13.66 9.90 7.94
CA LYS A 132 13.71 8.45 7.77
C LYS A 132 13.28 7.78 9.08
N VAL A 133 12.19 7.03 9.00
CA VAL A 133 11.57 6.35 10.16
C VAL A 133 11.56 4.84 10.00
N MET A 134 11.84 4.32 8.81
CA MET A 134 11.93 2.88 8.53
C MET A 134 13.28 2.61 7.89
N ASN A 135 13.99 1.58 8.34
CA ASN A 135 15.33 1.27 7.84
C ASN A 135 15.67 -0.22 8.04
N GLY A 136 16.51 -0.77 7.16
CA GLY A 136 17.09 -2.11 7.27
C GLY A 136 16.15 -3.28 6.99
N PHE A 137 15.04 -3.05 6.27
CA PHE A 137 14.10 -4.13 5.95
C PHE A 137 14.62 -4.97 4.79
N ARG A 138 14.93 -6.23 5.05
CA ARG A 138 15.37 -7.19 4.03
C ARG A 138 14.23 -8.11 3.63
N GLN A 139 14.11 -8.39 2.34
CA GLN A 139 13.12 -9.36 1.88
C GLN A 139 13.55 -10.77 2.33
N THR A 140 12.74 -11.38 3.20
CA THR A 140 13.05 -12.70 3.78
C THR A 140 12.18 -13.80 3.18
N LYS A 141 11.00 -13.44 2.65
CA LYS A 141 10.08 -14.33 1.92
C LYS A 141 9.37 -13.53 0.82
N LYS A 142 8.68 -14.22 -0.08
CA LYS A 142 7.77 -13.56 -1.02
C LYS A 142 6.81 -12.64 -0.26
N ASN A 143 6.75 -11.37 -0.67
CA ASN A 143 5.91 -10.33 -0.06
C ASN A 143 6.14 -10.10 1.44
N THR A 144 7.31 -10.45 1.99
CA THR A 144 7.62 -10.22 3.42
C THR A 144 9.04 -9.72 3.62
N TRP A 145 9.16 -8.63 4.38
CA TRP A 145 10.41 -7.98 4.75
C TRP A 145 10.56 -7.96 6.27
N SER A 146 11.75 -8.30 6.77
CA SER A 146 12.04 -8.44 8.20
C SER A 146 13.38 -7.78 8.54
N GLU A 147 13.82 -7.91 9.80
CA GLU A 147 15.09 -7.38 10.34
C GLU A 147 15.17 -5.85 10.42
N GLY A 148 14.20 -5.16 9.81
CA GLY A 148 14.09 -3.73 9.86
C GLY A 148 13.61 -3.21 11.21
N HIS A 149 13.83 -1.92 11.39
CA HIS A 149 13.36 -1.19 12.55
C HIS A 149 12.58 0.05 12.14
N ILE A 150 11.70 0.45 13.04
CA ILE A 150 10.84 1.59 12.90
C ILE A 150 11.09 2.54 14.06
N TYR A 151 11.49 3.77 13.73
CA TYR A 151 11.59 4.86 14.69
C TYR A 151 10.24 5.56 14.88
N ASN A 152 9.82 5.77 16.12
CA ASN A 152 8.62 6.53 16.46
C ASN A 152 9.01 7.88 17.11
N PRO A 153 8.97 9.00 16.38
CA PRO A 153 9.32 10.33 16.90
C PRO A 153 8.42 10.81 18.05
N SER A 154 7.23 10.22 18.23
CA SER A 154 6.36 10.58 19.36
C SER A 154 6.72 9.92 20.68
N SER A 155 7.51 8.84 20.64
CA SER A 155 8.02 8.17 21.84
C SER A 155 9.55 8.23 21.93
N GLY A 156 10.24 8.57 20.85
CA GLY A 156 11.70 8.52 20.78
C GLY A 156 12.27 7.10 20.68
N LYS A 157 11.42 6.09 20.49
CA LYS A 157 11.81 4.68 20.55
C LYS A 157 11.95 4.05 19.16
N PHE A 158 12.86 3.10 19.06
CA PHE A 158 12.97 2.17 17.94
C PHE A 158 12.24 0.87 18.27
N LEU A 159 11.57 0.31 17.27
CA LEU A 159 10.85 -0.96 17.35
C LEU A 159 11.34 -1.87 16.23
N ASN A 160 11.64 -3.12 16.54
CA ASN A 160 11.88 -4.14 15.53
C ASN A 160 10.58 -4.39 14.77
N SER A 161 10.68 -4.72 13.48
CA SER A 161 9.48 -4.87 12.67
C SER A 161 9.60 -5.85 11.51
N THR A 162 8.45 -6.44 11.19
CA THR A 162 8.21 -7.24 9.99
C THR A 162 7.05 -6.63 9.21
N ILE A 163 7.20 -6.54 7.89
CA ILE A 163 6.21 -6.02 6.96
C ILE A 163 5.82 -7.13 6.01
N SER A 164 4.52 -7.35 5.83
CA SER A 164 3.99 -8.26 4.81
C SER A 164 3.01 -7.52 3.92
N LEU A 165 3.19 -7.66 2.60
CA LEU A 165 2.23 -7.19 1.62
C LEU A 165 1.14 -8.24 1.42
N LEU A 166 -0.11 -7.86 1.69
CA LEU A 166 -1.27 -8.73 1.65
C LEU A 166 -1.88 -8.77 0.23
N GLN A 167 -2.73 -9.77 0.00
CA GLN A 167 -3.41 -9.97 -1.29
C GLN A 167 -4.34 -8.82 -1.67
N ASP A 168 -4.89 -8.09 -0.69
CA ASP A 168 -5.73 -6.91 -0.93
C ASP A 168 -4.91 -5.65 -1.26
N GLY A 169 -3.57 -5.77 -1.33
CA GLY A 169 -2.65 -4.66 -1.58
C GLY A 169 -2.40 -3.78 -0.35
N SER A 170 -2.84 -4.18 0.84
CA SER A 170 -2.50 -3.50 2.11
C SER A 170 -1.22 -4.07 2.73
N LEU A 171 -0.57 -3.32 3.62
CA LEU A 171 0.55 -3.81 4.40
C LEU A 171 0.10 -4.23 5.79
N ARG A 172 0.56 -5.40 6.24
CA ARG A 172 0.56 -5.79 7.64
C ARG A 172 1.92 -5.50 8.24
N ILE A 173 1.97 -4.64 9.26
CA ILE A 173 3.21 -4.23 9.92
C ILE A 173 3.18 -4.70 11.36
N ARG A 174 4.03 -5.66 11.69
CA ARG A 174 4.23 -6.13 13.06
C ARG A 174 5.39 -5.34 13.66
N ALA A 175 5.16 -4.56 14.72
CA ALA A 175 6.19 -3.79 15.41
C ALA A 175 6.28 -4.18 16.89
N TYR A 176 7.48 -4.47 17.40
CA TYR A 176 7.70 -5.04 18.72
C TYR A 176 9.01 -4.55 19.37
N LEU A 177 9.08 -4.68 20.69
CA LEU A 177 10.29 -4.40 21.45
C LEU A 177 10.89 -5.74 21.91
N GLY A 178 12.12 -6.03 21.51
CA GLY A 178 12.75 -7.33 21.79
C GLY A 178 12.12 -8.46 20.97
N MET A 179 11.20 -9.23 21.58
CA MET A 179 10.60 -10.41 20.95
C MET A 179 9.29 -10.12 20.18
N PRO A 180 9.03 -10.79 19.04
CA PRO A 180 7.81 -10.60 18.23
C PRO A 180 6.48 -10.89 18.93
N LEU A 181 6.47 -11.52 20.10
CA LEU A 181 5.25 -11.73 20.90
C LEU A 181 4.83 -10.44 21.61
N PHE A 182 5.77 -9.55 21.95
CA PHE A 182 5.51 -8.34 22.73
C PHE A 182 5.45 -7.09 21.85
N GLY A 183 4.33 -6.90 21.16
CA GLY A 183 4.15 -5.71 20.33
C GLY A 183 2.77 -5.64 19.68
N LYS A 184 2.67 -4.88 18.59
CA LYS A 184 1.41 -4.66 17.88
C LYS A 184 1.51 -4.96 16.40
N THR A 185 0.34 -5.21 15.81
CA THR A 185 0.15 -5.28 14.37
C THR A 185 -0.65 -4.07 13.92
N LEU A 186 -0.14 -3.37 12.91
CA LEU A 186 -0.83 -2.31 12.20
C LEU A 186 -1.16 -2.77 10.78
N GLN A 187 -2.17 -2.12 10.20
CA GLN A 187 -2.49 -2.26 8.79
C GLN A 187 -2.30 -0.90 8.14
N TRP A 188 -1.50 -0.83 7.08
CA TRP A 188 -1.34 0.37 6.27
C TRP A 188 -2.00 0.17 4.91
N VAL A 189 -2.60 1.24 4.40
CA VAL A 189 -3.27 1.29 3.10
C VAL A 189 -2.75 2.46 2.28
N ARG A 190 -3.06 2.47 0.99
CA ARG A 190 -2.82 3.64 0.14
C ARG A 190 -3.77 4.78 0.55
N PRO A 191 -3.31 6.05 0.52
CA PRO A 191 -4.18 7.19 0.77
C PRO A 191 -5.24 7.31 -0.35
N GLN A 192 -6.44 7.79 -0.01
CA GLN A 192 -7.49 8.06 -1.01
C GLN A 192 -7.35 9.44 -1.65
N GLU A 193 -6.80 10.39 -0.89
CA GLU A 193 -6.58 11.76 -1.32
C GLU A 193 -5.14 11.99 -1.76
N ASN A 194 -4.93 12.97 -2.64
CA ASN A 194 -3.60 13.40 -3.03
C ASN A 194 -2.99 14.22 -1.89
N LEU A 195 -2.16 13.58 -1.08
CA LEU A 195 -1.47 14.21 0.04
C LEU A 195 -0.29 15.05 -0.47
N LEU A 196 -0.44 16.38 -0.44
CA LEU A 196 0.60 17.34 -0.77
C LEU A 196 1.84 17.16 0.12
N ARG A 197 2.95 16.66 -0.43
CA ARG A 197 4.12 16.29 0.37
C ARG A 197 4.75 17.51 1.04
N CYS A 198 5.49 17.29 2.13
CA CYS A 198 6.11 18.37 2.91
C CYS A 198 6.95 19.34 2.07
N ASN A 199 7.66 18.85 1.05
CA ASN A 199 8.50 19.67 0.18
C ASN A 199 7.69 20.43 -0.91
N ASP A 200 6.46 19.98 -1.15
CA ASP A 200 5.56 20.53 -2.16
C ASP A 200 4.52 21.49 -1.54
N GLN A 201 4.58 21.70 -0.22
CA GLN A 201 3.70 22.63 0.48
C GLN A 201 4.09 24.08 0.13
N PRO A 202 3.21 24.86 -0.50
CA PRO A 202 3.49 26.27 -0.74
C PRO A 202 3.65 26.98 0.60
N ILE A 203 4.73 27.76 0.76
CA ILE A 203 5.03 28.55 1.97
C ILE A 203 3.84 29.43 2.41
N ARG A 204 2.91 29.73 1.48
CA ARG A 204 1.74 30.60 1.67
C ARG A 204 0.51 29.94 2.29
N THR A 205 0.32 28.62 2.17
CA THR A 205 -0.95 27.96 2.53
C THR A 205 -1.15 27.82 4.05
N GLN A 206 -0.10 28.04 4.85
CA GLN A 206 -0.17 27.97 6.31
C GLN A 206 -0.86 29.17 6.98
N ARG A 207 -1.12 30.25 6.24
CA ARG A 207 -1.90 31.40 6.76
C ARG A 207 -3.42 31.25 6.61
N ILE A 208 -3.91 30.44 5.67
CA ILE A 208 -5.34 30.40 5.32
C ILE A 208 -6.13 29.54 6.32
N ILE A 209 -5.51 28.49 6.86
CA ILE A 209 -6.19 27.50 7.74
C ILE A 209 -6.50 28.06 9.14
N THR A 210 -5.99 29.23 9.51
CA THR A 210 -6.28 29.88 10.81
C THR A 210 -7.47 30.84 10.75
N THR A 211 -7.99 31.13 9.55
CA THR A 211 -9.03 32.16 9.37
C THR A 211 -10.47 31.63 9.39
N ASP A 212 -10.69 30.31 9.43
CA ASP A 212 -12.04 29.73 9.25
C ASP A 212 -12.51 28.81 10.40
N ALA A 213 -11.92 28.95 11.58
CA ALA A 213 -12.38 28.26 12.80
C ALA A 213 -13.05 29.22 13.80
N GLY A 214 -13.75 30.23 13.27
CA GLY A 214 -14.40 31.27 14.06
C GLY A 214 -15.60 31.87 13.34
N ARG A 215 -16.64 31.07 13.11
CA ARG A 215 -18.01 31.53 13.00
C ARG A 215 -18.96 30.48 13.54
#